data_AF-A0A7M5X8Q4-F1
#
_entry.id   AF-A0A7M5X8Q4-F1
#
_cell.length_a   1.000
_cell.length_b   1.000
_cell.length_c   1.000
_cell.angle_alpha   90.00
_cell.angle_beta   90.00
_cell.angle_gamma   90.00
#
_symmetry.space_group_name_H-M   'P 1'
#
loop_
_entity.id
_entity.type
_entity.pdbx_description
1 polymer ?
#
loop_
_entity_poly.entity_id
_entity_poly.type
_entity_poly.pdbx_seq_one_letter_code
_entity_poly.pdbx_strand_id
1 'polypeptide(L)'
;NALFAAVYSTCRDNDICTKFDKEYCKTSYWKQKCKNYCGICHVTTTTPAPPVSPSADCRDIYDRCQRLGKHNCYEPYLRAYCRKYCGNCIKPTTQPTPTRTYPPMAGTYPPLPGCGRPQIAISRVIGGKDAKAHSWPWQIGLHRSGEFMCGGSLINQQWVVTAAHCVFGREAFRFQVKLGDHNRKVDEGEQFIQVSRIIVHEQYRSSKFNNDIALLKLERPAIFGRNVQPVCLPNQGDSPQVGSKCYLTGWGKMTHPGFSVNILQQLALTIQSKQACTAKNKVTPITNQMLCAANTDVSANQSGCHGDSGGPFVCQNSDGSWTLHGAVSWGSPRCDIKEAFTVFARVGQYRHWIEQNMKWFNQ
;
A
#
# COMPACT_ATOMS: atom_id res chain seq x y z
N ASN A 1 2.89 -7.79 -37.57
CA ASN A 1 1.58 -7.11 -37.35
C ASN A 1 1.69 -5.63 -37.00
N ALA A 2 2.64 -4.88 -37.57
CA ALA A 2 2.73 -3.43 -37.37
C ALA A 2 1.80 -2.60 -38.28
N LEU A 3 1.11 -3.25 -39.24
CA LEU A 3 0.20 -2.59 -40.18
C LEU A 3 -1.29 -2.69 -39.81
N PHE A 4 -1.69 -3.52 -38.83
CA PHE A 4 -3.09 -3.63 -38.38
C PHE A 4 -3.42 -2.75 -37.16
N ALA A 5 -2.42 -2.23 -36.44
CA ALA A 5 -2.62 -1.36 -35.29
C ALA A 5 -2.86 0.11 -35.66
N ALA A 6 -2.65 0.50 -36.92
CA ALA A 6 -2.74 1.89 -37.37
C ALA A 6 -4.15 2.36 -37.75
N VAL A 7 -5.15 1.46 -37.84
CA VAL A 7 -6.51 1.82 -38.30
C VAL A 7 -7.53 1.89 -37.15
N TYR A 8 -7.24 1.33 -35.97
CA TYR A 8 -8.18 1.36 -34.83
C TYR A 8 -7.99 2.53 -33.85
N SER A 9 -6.93 3.35 -34.01
CA SER A 9 -6.61 4.43 -33.06
C SER A 9 -7.18 5.81 -33.42
N THR A 10 -7.91 5.95 -34.53
CA THR A 10 -8.24 7.29 -35.08
C THR A 10 -9.69 7.74 -34.92
N CYS A 11 -10.61 6.88 -34.45
CA CYS A 11 -12.05 7.20 -34.30
C CYS A 11 -12.62 6.85 -32.91
N ARG A 12 -11.94 7.28 -31.83
CA ARG A 12 -12.43 7.13 -30.46
C ARG A 12 -12.96 8.45 -29.94
N ASP A 13 -14.15 8.41 -29.35
CA ASP A 13 -14.73 9.54 -28.63
C ASP A 13 -14.34 9.50 -27.16
N ASN A 14 -14.25 10.68 -26.56
CA ASN A 14 -14.12 10.81 -25.12
C ASN A 14 -15.49 10.60 -24.43
N ASP A 15 -15.51 10.15 -23.17
CA ASP A 15 -16.74 9.82 -22.44
C ASP A 15 -17.65 11.04 -22.16
N ILE A 16 -17.16 12.24 -22.46
CA ILE A 16 -17.91 13.48 -22.34
C ILE A 16 -18.74 13.80 -23.59
N CYS A 17 -18.46 13.19 -24.74
CA CYS A 17 -19.02 13.60 -26.04
C CYS A 17 -20.55 13.48 -26.12
N THR A 18 -21.14 12.46 -25.48
CA THR A 18 -22.60 12.22 -25.50
C THR A 18 -23.39 13.06 -24.50
N LYS A 19 -22.71 13.87 -23.68
CA LYS A 19 -23.32 14.72 -22.65
C LYS A 19 -23.60 16.14 -23.15
N PHE A 20 -23.23 16.46 -24.39
CA PHE A 20 -23.36 17.79 -24.98
C PHE A 20 -24.08 17.73 -26.33
N ASP A 21 -24.71 18.85 -26.72
CA ASP A 21 -25.43 18.96 -27.98
C ASP A 21 -24.48 18.87 -29.20
N LYS A 22 -24.99 18.36 -30.33
CA LYS A 22 -24.23 18.23 -31.59
C LYS A 22 -23.78 19.56 -32.17
N GLU A 23 -24.35 20.69 -31.73
CA GLU A 23 -23.91 22.01 -32.17
C GLU A 23 -22.43 22.32 -31.83
N TYR A 24 -21.91 21.75 -30.75
CA TYR A 24 -20.51 21.92 -30.33
C TYR A 24 -19.49 21.28 -31.28
N CYS A 25 -19.94 20.36 -32.15
CA CYS A 25 -19.15 19.76 -33.22
C CYS A 25 -18.71 20.76 -34.30
N LYS A 26 -19.12 22.03 -34.24
CA LYS A 26 -18.61 23.09 -35.14
C LYS A 26 -17.19 23.54 -34.79
N THR A 27 -16.74 23.34 -33.54
CA THR A 27 -15.42 23.79 -33.06
C THR A 27 -14.31 22.76 -33.29
N SER A 28 -13.09 23.23 -33.49
CA SER A 28 -11.90 22.40 -33.77
C SER A 28 -11.56 21.43 -32.63
N TYR A 29 -11.77 21.84 -31.37
CA TYR A 29 -11.55 21.01 -30.20
C TYR A 29 -12.44 19.75 -30.19
N TRP A 30 -13.75 19.92 -30.42
CA TRP A 30 -14.71 18.82 -30.38
C TRP A 30 -14.61 17.91 -31.60
N LYS A 31 -14.30 18.45 -32.79
CA LYS A 31 -14.01 17.66 -33.99
C LYS A 31 -12.81 16.73 -33.81
N GLN A 32 -11.82 17.10 -33.00
CA GLN A 32 -10.64 16.26 -32.77
C GLN A 32 -10.87 15.16 -31.72
N LYS A 33 -11.69 15.45 -30.69
CA LYS A 33 -11.89 14.56 -29.52
C LYS A 33 -13.17 13.71 -29.59
N CYS A 34 -14.11 14.04 -30.46
CA CYS A 34 -15.42 13.40 -30.57
C CYS A 34 -15.77 13.08 -32.03
N LYS A 35 -14.83 12.45 -32.74
CA LYS A 35 -14.89 12.22 -34.19
C LYS A 35 -16.05 11.34 -34.62
N ASN A 36 -16.42 10.35 -33.81
CA ASN A 36 -17.53 9.45 -34.12
C ASN A 36 -18.88 10.14 -33.82
N TYR A 37 -19.02 10.80 -32.68
CA TYR A 37 -20.21 11.57 -32.28
C TYR A 37 -20.52 12.72 -33.25
N CYS A 38 -19.48 13.38 -33.76
CA CYS A 38 -19.61 14.44 -34.76
C CYS A 38 -19.75 13.93 -36.21
N GLY A 39 -19.87 12.62 -36.41
CA GLY A 39 -20.16 12.01 -37.73
C GLY A 39 -19.00 12.11 -38.74
N ILE A 40 -17.76 12.26 -38.26
CA ILE A 40 -16.57 12.42 -39.11
C ILE A 40 -15.94 11.06 -39.48
N CYS A 41 -16.39 9.97 -38.85
CA CYS A 41 -15.89 8.61 -39.10
C CYS A 41 -16.98 7.70 -39.70
N HIS A 42 -16.70 7.07 -40.84
CA HIS A 42 -17.52 6.00 -41.42
C HIS A 42 -16.75 4.68 -41.37
N VAL A 43 -17.26 3.68 -40.64
CA VAL A 43 -16.66 2.35 -40.55
C VAL A 43 -17.48 1.39 -41.42
N THR A 44 -16.85 0.78 -42.41
CA THR A 44 -17.46 -0.30 -43.22
C THR A 44 -17.55 -1.59 -42.40
N THR A 45 -18.75 -2.15 -42.33
CA THR A 45 -19.06 -3.37 -41.57
C THR A 45 -18.71 -4.63 -42.36
N THR A 46 -17.93 -5.52 -41.77
CA THR A 46 -17.84 -6.93 -42.19
C THR A 46 -18.60 -7.82 -41.20
N THR A 47 -19.33 -8.79 -41.75
CA THR A 47 -20.38 -9.66 -41.19
C THR A 47 -19.97 -10.50 -39.95
N PRO A 48 -20.94 -10.93 -39.09
CA PRO A 48 -20.65 -11.68 -37.88
C PRO A 48 -20.55 -13.20 -38.12
N ALA A 49 -19.61 -13.84 -37.41
CA ALA A 49 -19.42 -15.29 -37.34
C ALA A 49 -20.50 -15.98 -36.45
N PRO A 50 -20.74 -17.30 -36.60
CA PRO A 50 -21.90 -17.99 -36.01
C PRO A 50 -21.76 -18.22 -34.48
N PRO A 51 -22.87 -18.54 -33.77
CA PRO A 51 -22.88 -18.60 -32.32
C PRO A 51 -22.25 -19.90 -31.80
N VAL A 52 -21.32 -19.78 -30.85
CA VAL A 52 -20.65 -20.91 -30.20
C VAL A 52 -21.25 -21.17 -28.82
N SER A 53 -21.45 -22.44 -28.50
CA SER A 53 -22.06 -22.97 -27.28
C SER A 53 -21.17 -22.84 -26.02
N PRO A 54 -21.77 -22.77 -24.81
CA PRO A 54 -21.05 -22.46 -23.56
C PRO A 54 -20.10 -23.57 -23.10
N SER A 55 -18.93 -23.18 -22.59
CA SER A 55 -17.87 -24.09 -22.11
C SER A 55 -18.19 -24.71 -20.74
N ALA A 56 -18.03 -26.03 -20.62
CA ALA A 56 -18.31 -26.83 -19.42
C ALA A 56 -17.48 -26.46 -18.16
N ASP A 57 -16.42 -25.66 -18.27
CA ASP A 57 -15.51 -25.31 -17.17
C ASP A 57 -15.63 -23.86 -16.65
N CYS A 58 -16.76 -23.17 -16.94
CA CYS A 58 -16.92 -21.80 -16.47
C CYS A 58 -17.30 -21.71 -14.98
N ARG A 59 -16.28 -21.53 -14.13
CA ARG A 59 -16.43 -21.22 -12.70
C ARG A 59 -15.73 -19.92 -12.33
N ASP A 60 -16.24 -19.28 -11.29
CA ASP A 60 -15.51 -18.21 -10.62
C ASP A 60 -14.35 -18.83 -9.81
N ILE A 61 -13.18 -18.21 -9.86
CA ILE A 61 -12.01 -18.63 -9.08
C ILE A 61 -12.11 -18.11 -7.63
N TYR A 62 -12.83 -17.00 -7.43
CA TYR A 62 -13.15 -16.48 -6.11
C TYR A 62 -14.59 -16.84 -5.70
N ASP A 63 -14.76 -17.52 -4.57
CA ASP A 63 -16.08 -17.84 -4.00
C ASP A 63 -16.89 -16.60 -3.54
N ARG A 64 -16.31 -15.40 -3.64
CA ARG A 64 -16.89 -14.15 -3.17
C ARG A 64 -17.14 -13.12 -4.27
N CYS A 65 -17.07 -13.50 -5.53
CA CYS A 65 -17.34 -12.61 -6.67
C CYS A 65 -18.66 -11.83 -6.53
N GLN A 66 -19.69 -12.47 -5.96
CA GLN A 66 -20.99 -11.86 -5.73
C GLN A 66 -20.98 -10.66 -4.76
N ARG A 67 -19.98 -10.57 -3.88
CA ARG A 67 -19.83 -9.48 -2.90
C ARG A 67 -19.07 -8.27 -3.47
N LEU A 68 -18.50 -8.39 -4.66
CA LEU A 68 -17.68 -7.36 -5.30
C LEU A 68 -18.48 -6.48 -6.27
N GLY A 69 -19.73 -6.85 -6.59
CA GLY A 69 -20.67 -6.05 -7.38
C GLY A 69 -20.41 -6.11 -8.90
N LYS A 70 -21.46 -6.43 -9.69
CA LYS A 70 -21.38 -6.58 -11.15
C LYS A 70 -20.86 -5.35 -11.90
N HIS A 71 -21.05 -4.15 -11.35
CA HIS A 71 -20.53 -2.93 -11.96
C HIS A 71 -19.01 -2.99 -12.12
N ASN A 72 -18.27 -3.67 -11.21
CA ASN A 72 -16.81 -3.76 -11.31
C ASN A 72 -16.32 -4.79 -12.36
N CYS A 73 -17.22 -5.45 -13.11
CA CYS A 73 -16.86 -6.40 -14.17
C CYS A 73 -16.27 -5.77 -15.45
N TYR A 74 -16.06 -4.44 -15.50
CA TYR A 74 -15.19 -3.81 -16.50
C TYR A 74 -13.72 -3.90 -16.10
N GLU A 75 -13.42 -4.10 -14.82
CA GLU A 75 -12.05 -4.24 -14.33
C GLU A 75 -11.44 -5.55 -14.87
N PRO A 76 -10.27 -5.49 -15.54
CA PRO A 76 -9.64 -6.67 -16.14
C PRO A 76 -9.47 -7.85 -15.16
N TYR A 77 -9.27 -7.56 -13.88
CA TYR A 77 -9.08 -8.55 -12.81
C TYR A 77 -10.37 -9.34 -12.51
N LEU A 78 -11.51 -8.65 -12.39
CA LEU A 78 -12.81 -9.29 -12.18
C LEU A 78 -13.25 -10.05 -13.42
N ARG A 79 -12.96 -9.52 -14.62
CA ARG A 79 -13.24 -10.22 -15.87
C ARG A 79 -12.52 -11.56 -15.97
N ALA A 80 -11.29 -11.64 -15.48
CA ALA A 80 -10.45 -12.82 -15.62
C ALA A 80 -10.67 -13.89 -14.53
N TYR A 81 -11.17 -13.53 -13.34
CA TYR A 81 -11.26 -14.47 -12.20
C TYR A 81 -12.67 -14.63 -11.64
N CYS A 82 -13.56 -13.70 -11.92
CA CYS A 82 -15.00 -13.82 -11.71
C CYS A 82 -15.70 -14.08 -13.05
N ARG A 83 -15.15 -15.01 -13.84
CA ARG A 83 -15.55 -15.27 -15.24
C ARG A 83 -17.03 -15.60 -15.36
N LYS A 84 -17.55 -16.41 -14.44
CA LYS A 84 -18.96 -16.79 -14.39
C LYS A 84 -19.82 -15.61 -13.92
N TYR A 85 -19.42 -14.93 -12.84
CA TYR A 85 -20.15 -13.79 -12.29
C TYR A 85 -20.21 -12.58 -13.24
N CYS A 86 -19.12 -12.34 -13.99
CA CYS A 86 -18.97 -11.25 -14.96
C CYS A 86 -19.36 -11.64 -16.40
N GLY A 87 -19.84 -12.87 -16.63
CA GLY A 87 -20.32 -13.31 -17.94
C GLY A 87 -19.24 -13.51 -19.03
N ASN A 88 -17.97 -13.65 -18.65
CA ASN A 88 -16.83 -13.78 -19.57
C ASN A 88 -16.36 -15.24 -19.71
N CYS A 89 -17.27 -16.13 -20.06
CA CYS A 89 -16.98 -17.54 -20.30
C CYS A 89 -16.59 -17.78 -21.77
N ILE A 90 -15.39 -17.37 -22.19
CA ILE A 90 -14.87 -17.65 -23.54
C ILE A 90 -13.62 -18.56 -23.41
N LYS A 91 -13.50 -19.58 -24.27
CA LYS A 91 -12.31 -20.46 -24.30
C LYS A 91 -11.05 -19.65 -24.66
N PRO A 92 -9.91 -19.80 -23.95
CA PRO A 92 -8.66 -19.18 -24.39
C PRO A 92 -8.16 -19.86 -25.67
N THR A 93 -7.93 -19.07 -26.72
CA THR A 93 -7.19 -19.53 -27.90
C THR A 93 -5.71 -19.65 -27.53
N THR A 94 -5.13 -20.84 -27.72
CA THR A 94 -3.70 -21.10 -27.53
C THR A 94 -2.88 -20.32 -28.54
N GLN A 95 -2.16 -19.28 -28.10
CA GLN A 95 -1.06 -18.69 -28.85
C GLN A 95 0.10 -18.38 -27.89
N PRO A 96 1.36 -18.73 -28.22
CA PRO A 96 2.48 -18.54 -27.30
C PRO A 96 2.91 -17.08 -27.20
N THR A 97 3.13 -16.62 -25.97
CA THR A 97 3.67 -15.29 -25.64
C THR A 97 5.16 -15.20 -26.00
N PRO A 98 5.65 -14.12 -26.62
CA PRO A 98 7.08 -13.97 -26.87
C PRO A 98 7.84 -13.63 -25.58
N THR A 99 8.87 -14.40 -25.29
CA THR A 99 9.78 -14.22 -24.14
C THR A 99 10.65 -12.98 -24.38
N ARG A 100 10.51 -11.95 -23.52
CA ARG A 100 11.37 -10.76 -23.55
C ARG A 100 12.59 -11.02 -22.65
N THR A 101 13.75 -11.22 -23.25
CA THR A 101 15.03 -11.31 -22.53
C THR A 101 15.51 -9.91 -22.15
N TYR A 102 15.67 -9.66 -20.86
CA TYR A 102 16.39 -8.48 -20.36
C TYR A 102 17.89 -8.79 -20.32
N PRO A 103 18.75 -7.84 -20.68
CA PRO A 103 20.20 -8.00 -20.55
C PRO A 103 20.61 -8.13 -19.07
N PRO A 104 21.66 -8.90 -18.75
CA PRO A 104 22.15 -9.01 -17.39
C PRO A 104 22.81 -7.69 -16.97
N MET A 105 22.35 -7.09 -15.87
CA MET A 105 23.09 -6.01 -15.21
C MET A 105 24.36 -6.59 -14.59
N ALA A 106 25.48 -6.43 -15.27
CA ALA A 106 26.81 -6.64 -14.70
C ALA A 106 27.15 -5.45 -13.79
N GLY A 107 26.90 -5.65 -12.49
CA GLY A 107 27.40 -4.79 -11.43
C GLY A 107 27.61 -5.67 -10.20
N THR A 108 28.83 -5.71 -9.67
CA THR A 108 29.16 -6.40 -8.42
C THR A 108 28.57 -5.62 -7.26
N TYR A 109 27.25 -5.73 -7.07
CA TYR A 109 26.60 -5.31 -5.85
C TYR A 109 26.94 -6.33 -4.75
N PRO A 110 27.29 -5.89 -3.53
CA PRO A 110 27.37 -6.81 -2.40
C PRO A 110 26.05 -7.60 -2.31
N PRO A 111 26.06 -8.88 -1.92
CA PRO A 111 24.85 -9.67 -1.80
C PRO A 111 23.81 -8.87 -1.02
N LEU A 112 22.61 -8.73 -1.62
CA LEU A 112 21.51 -7.97 -1.03
C LEU A 112 21.43 -8.36 0.45
N PRO A 113 21.58 -7.41 1.39
CA PRO A 113 21.37 -7.74 2.78
C PRO A 113 19.94 -8.26 2.87
N GLY A 114 19.76 -9.40 3.55
CA GLY A 114 18.44 -9.90 3.88
C GLY A 114 17.61 -8.81 4.58
N CYS A 115 16.33 -9.08 4.80
CA CYS A 115 15.47 -8.11 5.47
C CYS A 115 15.90 -7.85 6.93
N GLY A 116 15.54 -6.69 7.47
CA GLY A 116 15.58 -6.40 8.91
C GLY A 116 16.98 -6.30 9.52
N ARG A 117 18.05 -6.13 8.73
CA ARG A 117 19.43 -6.07 9.23
C ARG A 117 20.08 -4.71 8.93
N PRO A 118 19.76 -3.66 9.71
CA PRO A 118 20.28 -2.32 9.46
C PRO A 118 21.80 -2.28 9.62
N GLN A 119 22.48 -1.60 8.70
CA GLN A 119 23.93 -1.40 8.76
C GLN A 119 24.36 -0.45 9.89
N ILE A 120 23.46 0.41 10.33
CA ILE A 120 23.67 1.33 11.43
C ILE A 120 22.95 0.77 12.65
N ALA A 121 23.71 0.49 13.71
CA ALA A 121 23.15 -0.02 14.95
C ALA A 121 22.09 0.94 15.52
N ILE A 122 20.91 0.38 15.79
CA ILE A 122 19.81 1.05 16.49
C ILE A 122 20.19 1.21 17.96
N SER A 123 20.15 2.43 18.49
CA SER A 123 20.41 2.68 19.91
C SER A 123 19.20 2.25 20.74
N ARG A 124 19.42 1.37 21.72
CA ARG A 124 18.39 0.92 22.67
C ARG A 124 18.13 1.98 23.74
N VAL A 125 17.52 3.09 23.35
CA VAL A 125 17.18 4.17 24.29
C VAL A 125 15.70 4.06 24.70
N ILE A 126 15.42 4.36 25.98
CA ILE A 126 14.10 4.34 26.60
C ILE A 126 13.53 5.76 26.56
N GLY A 127 12.25 5.87 26.19
CA GLY A 127 11.52 7.14 26.05
C GLY A 127 11.80 7.83 24.71
N GLY A 128 10.72 8.13 23.98
CA GLY A 128 10.70 8.75 22.65
C GLY A 128 11.76 9.83 22.47
N LYS A 129 12.70 9.59 21.56
CA LYS A 129 13.85 10.46 21.27
C LYS A 129 14.18 10.40 19.78
N ASP A 130 14.98 11.36 19.34
CA ASP A 130 15.62 11.33 18.03
C ASP A 130 16.24 9.95 17.77
N ALA A 131 15.82 9.32 16.68
CA ALA A 131 16.46 8.13 16.18
C ALA A 131 17.88 8.47 15.74
N LYS A 132 18.80 7.52 15.82
CA LYS A 132 20.09 7.70 15.16
C LYS A 132 19.86 7.78 13.65
N ALA A 133 20.50 8.73 12.98
CA ALA A 133 20.36 8.93 11.53
C ALA A 133 20.47 7.61 10.76
N HIS A 134 19.46 7.34 9.92
CA HIS A 134 19.34 6.16 9.06
C HIS A 134 19.40 4.79 9.77
N SER A 135 19.18 4.73 11.08
CA SER A 135 19.15 3.46 11.84
C SER A 135 17.90 2.60 11.58
N TRP A 136 16.85 3.18 11.00
CA TRP A 136 15.59 2.52 10.63
C TRP A 136 15.36 2.56 9.11
N PRO A 137 16.17 1.83 8.31
CA PRO A 137 16.28 2.03 6.87
C PRO A 137 15.04 1.58 6.06
N TRP A 138 14.07 0.95 6.71
CA TRP A 138 12.76 0.59 6.13
C TRP A 138 11.69 1.66 6.35
N GLN A 139 11.94 2.64 7.23
CA GLN A 139 11.01 3.75 7.44
C GLN A 139 10.84 4.51 6.12
N ILE A 140 9.59 4.80 5.77
CA ILE A 140 9.27 5.70 4.66
C ILE A 140 8.42 6.87 5.14
N GLY A 141 8.54 7.99 4.45
CA GLY A 141 7.58 9.08 4.49
C GLY A 141 6.58 8.92 3.35
N LEU A 142 5.28 8.82 3.66
CA LEU A 142 4.22 8.85 2.66
C LEU A 142 3.76 10.30 2.47
N HIS A 143 4.02 10.81 1.28
CA HIS A 143 3.65 12.16 0.88
C HIS A 143 2.42 12.13 -0.03
N ARG A 144 1.51 13.08 0.16
CA ARG A 144 0.37 13.31 -0.72
C ARG A 144 0.44 14.72 -1.25
N SER A 145 0.52 14.87 -2.57
CA SER A 145 0.61 16.19 -3.22
C SER A 145 1.76 17.04 -2.65
N GLY A 146 2.91 16.43 -2.40
CA GLY A 146 4.11 17.08 -1.85
C GLY A 146 4.21 17.06 -0.32
N GLU A 147 3.09 16.95 0.40
CA GLU A 147 3.07 17.06 1.86
C GLU A 147 3.15 15.70 2.56
N PHE A 148 4.01 15.61 3.58
CA PHE A 148 4.08 14.44 4.46
C PHE A 148 2.76 14.26 5.21
N MET A 149 2.24 13.03 5.24
CA MET A 149 0.99 12.74 5.94
C MET A 149 1.00 11.48 6.80
N CYS A 150 1.75 10.46 6.43
CA CYS A 150 1.79 9.17 7.09
C CYS A 150 3.18 8.55 6.97
N GLY A 151 3.44 7.51 7.77
CA GLY A 151 4.56 6.61 7.60
C GLY A 151 4.22 5.38 6.75
N GLY A 152 5.19 4.48 6.69
CA GLY A 152 5.08 3.16 6.07
C GLY A 152 6.34 2.35 6.33
N SER A 153 6.36 1.13 5.81
CA SER A 153 7.51 0.23 5.90
C SER A 153 7.84 -0.37 4.55
N LEU A 154 9.07 -0.19 4.07
CA LEU A 154 9.58 -0.89 2.90
C LEU A 154 9.77 -2.38 3.24
N ILE A 155 9.11 -3.27 2.49
CA ILE A 155 9.15 -4.72 2.74
C ILE A 155 9.92 -5.50 1.67
N ASN A 156 10.14 -4.89 0.50
CA ASN A 156 11.10 -5.30 -0.52
C ASN A 156 11.39 -4.09 -1.44
N GLN A 157 12.09 -4.28 -2.57
CA GLN A 157 12.48 -3.17 -3.43
C GLN A 157 11.29 -2.36 -3.99
N GLN A 158 10.10 -2.93 -4.13
CA GLN A 158 9.00 -2.27 -4.84
C GLN A 158 7.69 -2.21 -4.04
N TRP A 159 7.69 -2.70 -2.80
CA TRP A 159 6.49 -2.84 -1.99
C TRP A 159 6.64 -2.21 -0.61
N VAL A 160 5.61 -1.46 -0.22
CA VAL A 160 5.50 -0.79 1.07
C VAL A 160 4.21 -1.24 1.76
N VAL A 161 4.28 -1.50 3.06
CA VAL A 161 3.12 -1.63 3.95
C VAL A 161 2.83 -0.28 4.61
N THR A 162 1.56 0.11 4.64
CA THR A 162 1.08 1.30 5.38
C THR A 162 -0.34 1.04 5.92
N ALA A 163 -0.95 2.03 6.55
CA ALA A 163 -2.33 1.94 7.02
C ALA A 163 -3.32 2.23 5.89
N ALA A 164 -4.47 1.54 5.89
CA ALA A 164 -5.52 1.76 4.90
C ALA A 164 -6.09 3.18 4.99
N HIS A 165 -6.29 3.72 6.20
CA HIS A 165 -6.88 5.04 6.39
C HIS A 165 -6.04 6.18 5.80
N CYS A 166 -4.73 5.97 5.59
CA CYS A 166 -3.87 6.95 4.92
C CYS A 166 -4.24 7.11 3.43
N VAL A 167 -4.73 6.04 2.79
CA VAL A 167 -4.85 5.97 1.32
C VAL A 167 -6.26 5.61 0.82
N PHE A 168 -7.17 5.22 1.71
CA PHE A 168 -8.52 4.78 1.35
C PHE A 168 -9.30 5.85 0.57
N GLY A 169 -9.87 5.44 -0.56
CA GLY A 169 -10.67 6.31 -1.43
C GLY A 169 -9.86 7.35 -2.20
N ARG A 170 -8.54 7.17 -2.36
CA ARG A 170 -7.64 8.12 -3.03
C ARG A 170 -6.87 7.43 -4.15
N GLU A 171 -6.50 8.19 -5.17
CA GLU A 171 -5.80 7.69 -6.35
C GLU A 171 -4.27 7.64 -6.16
N ALA A 172 -3.63 6.62 -6.74
CA ALA A 172 -2.20 6.35 -6.58
C ALA A 172 -1.29 7.52 -7.01
N PHE A 173 -1.62 8.21 -8.11
CA PHE A 173 -0.82 9.30 -8.66
C PHE A 173 -0.64 10.49 -7.69
N ARG A 174 -1.49 10.59 -6.65
CA ARG A 174 -1.39 11.64 -5.64
C ARG A 174 -0.27 11.37 -4.62
N PHE A 175 0.27 10.15 -4.59
CA PHE A 175 1.18 9.69 -3.55
C PHE A 175 2.60 9.46 -4.06
N GLN A 176 3.52 9.83 -3.19
CA GLN A 176 4.95 9.59 -3.35
C GLN A 176 5.49 9.00 -2.05
N VAL A 177 6.41 8.05 -2.19
CA VAL A 177 7.15 7.46 -1.08
C VAL A 177 8.54 8.08 -1.06
N LYS A 178 8.90 8.71 0.08
CA LYS A 178 10.24 9.20 0.38
C LYS A 178 10.98 8.16 1.23
N LEU A 179 12.13 7.70 0.76
CA LEU A 179 12.96 6.66 1.39
C LEU A 179 14.33 7.21 1.77
N GLY A 180 14.90 6.73 2.87
CA GLY A 180 16.25 7.09 3.31
C GLY A 180 16.35 8.39 4.10
N ASP A 181 15.22 9.05 4.36
CA ASP A 181 15.10 10.29 5.12
C ASP A 181 15.30 10.04 6.63
N HIS A 182 16.00 10.95 7.29
CA HIS A 182 16.09 11.09 8.73
C HIS A 182 15.61 12.49 9.17
N ASN A 183 16.07 13.54 8.51
CA ASN A 183 15.64 14.92 8.75
C ASN A 183 14.91 15.50 7.54
N ARG A 184 13.58 15.63 7.65
CA ARG A 184 12.67 16.09 6.57
C ARG A 184 12.97 17.48 5.99
N LYS A 185 13.88 18.25 6.59
CA LYS A 185 14.30 19.59 6.16
C LYS A 185 15.66 19.61 5.46
N VAL A 186 16.38 18.50 5.44
CA VAL A 186 17.73 18.39 4.87
C VAL A 186 17.66 17.42 3.69
N ASP A 187 18.40 17.69 2.62
CA ASP A 187 18.64 16.72 1.55
C ASP A 187 19.73 15.77 2.01
N GLU A 188 19.36 14.50 2.17
CA GLU A 188 20.22 13.41 2.63
C GLU A 188 20.44 12.37 1.52
N GLY A 189 20.12 12.71 0.27
CA GLY A 189 20.17 11.82 -0.88
C GLY A 189 18.99 10.86 -0.93
N GLU A 190 17.80 11.33 -0.55
CA GLU A 190 16.61 10.51 -0.44
C GLU A 190 16.06 10.06 -1.79
N GLN A 191 15.42 8.89 -1.79
CA GLN A 191 14.73 8.41 -2.99
C GLN A 191 13.26 8.80 -2.91
N PHE A 192 12.83 9.58 -3.89
CA PHE A 192 11.42 9.89 -4.13
C PHE A 192 10.88 8.98 -5.23
N ILE A 193 9.88 8.16 -4.90
CA ILE A 193 9.31 7.19 -5.82
C ILE A 193 7.79 7.29 -5.82
N GLN A 194 7.19 7.50 -7.00
CA GLN A 194 5.74 7.56 -7.14
C GLN A 194 5.09 6.21 -6.81
N VAL A 195 3.87 6.27 -6.30
CA VAL A 195 3.03 5.09 -6.10
C VAL A 195 2.30 4.77 -7.40
N SER A 196 2.56 3.58 -7.95
CA SER A 196 1.87 3.08 -9.15
C SER A 196 0.54 2.42 -8.82
N ARG A 197 0.40 1.86 -7.61
CA ARG A 197 -0.81 1.16 -7.17
C ARG A 197 -1.01 1.24 -5.67
N ILE A 198 -2.25 1.45 -5.27
CA ILE A 198 -2.72 1.34 -3.89
C ILE A 198 -3.60 0.10 -3.80
N ILE A 199 -3.39 -0.71 -2.77
CA ILE A 199 -4.19 -1.90 -2.49
C ILE A 199 -4.62 -1.81 -1.03
N VAL A 200 -5.89 -1.49 -0.81
CA VAL A 200 -6.47 -1.48 0.54
C VAL A 200 -7.08 -2.84 0.83
N HIS A 201 -6.90 -3.35 2.05
CA HIS A 201 -7.56 -4.58 2.48
C HIS A 201 -9.09 -4.49 2.28
N GLU A 202 -9.70 -5.48 1.65
CA GLU A 202 -11.06 -5.42 1.10
C GLU A 202 -12.13 -5.30 2.20
N GLN A 203 -11.79 -5.76 3.40
CA GLN A 203 -12.61 -5.68 4.60
C GLN A 203 -12.32 -4.45 5.48
N TYR A 204 -11.53 -3.49 5.00
CA TYR A 204 -11.32 -2.23 5.70
C TYR A 204 -12.65 -1.45 5.80
N ARG A 205 -12.89 -0.89 6.98
CA ARG A 205 -14.05 -0.02 7.27
C ARG A 205 -13.60 1.13 8.15
N SER A 206 -13.72 2.35 7.65
CA SER A 206 -13.25 3.58 8.32
C SER A 206 -13.85 3.79 9.71
N SER A 207 -15.11 3.39 9.93
CA SER A 207 -15.80 3.58 11.20
C SER A 207 -15.27 2.74 12.36
N LYS A 208 -14.54 1.65 12.10
CA LYS A 208 -14.05 0.73 13.14
C LYS A 208 -12.53 0.56 13.17
N PHE A 209 -11.81 1.16 12.20
CA PHE A 209 -10.37 0.96 11.99
C PHE A 209 -9.94 -0.52 11.92
N ASN A 210 -10.87 -1.43 11.66
CA ASN A 210 -10.56 -2.85 11.52
C ASN A 210 -10.04 -3.11 10.11
N ASN A 211 -9.04 -3.97 9.98
CA ASN A 211 -8.32 -4.19 8.72
C ASN A 211 -7.68 -2.94 8.14
N ASP A 212 -7.13 -2.11 9.01
CA ASP A 212 -6.46 -0.87 8.63
C ASP A 212 -5.03 -1.13 8.11
N ILE A 213 -4.93 -1.81 6.99
CA ILE A 213 -3.68 -2.13 6.30
C ILE A 213 -3.83 -1.96 4.80
N ALA A 214 -2.78 -1.44 4.16
CA ALA A 214 -2.68 -1.29 2.72
C ALA A 214 -1.27 -1.60 2.23
N LEU A 215 -1.19 -1.99 0.95
CA LEU A 215 0.06 -2.08 0.20
C LEU A 215 0.15 -0.94 -0.81
N LEU A 216 1.37 -0.43 -0.98
CA LEU A 216 1.72 0.49 -2.06
C LEU A 216 2.75 -0.21 -2.96
N LYS A 217 2.46 -0.28 -4.26
CA LYS A 217 3.45 -0.68 -5.26
C LYS A 217 4.16 0.56 -5.80
N LEU A 218 5.46 0.60 -5.65
CA LEU A 218 6.30 1.67 -6.18
C LEU A 218 6.39 1.59 -7.71
N GLU A 219 6.43 2.72 -8.40
CA GLU A 219 6.54 2.78 -9.87
C GLU A 219 7.85 2.17 -10.39
N ARG A 220 8.92 2.35 -9.63
CA ARG A 220 10.24 1.75 -9.87
C ARG A 220 10.79 1.10 -8.58
N PRO A 221 11.67 0.09 -8.69
CA PRO A 221 12.36 -0.44 -7.53
C PRO A 221 13.19 0.63 -6.79
N ALA A 222 13.14 0.61 -5.46
CA ALA A 222 14.04 1.31 -4.59
C ALA A 222 15.43 0.70 -4.66
N ILE A 223 16.44 1.57 -4.64
CA ILE A 223 17.85 1.19 -4.63
C ILE A 223 18.22 0.96 -3.17
N PHE A 224 18.57 -0.28 -2.82
CA PHE A 224 19.01 -0.58 -1.46
C PHE A 224 20.41 -0.03 -1.21
N GLY A 225 20.65 0.35 0.04
CA GLY A 225 21.90 0.95 0.48
C GLY A 225 21.97 1.03 2.00
N ARG A 226 22.81 1.93 2.50
CA ARG A 226 23.01 2.11 3.94
C ARG A 226 21.77 2.62 4.67
N ASN A 227 20.99 3.48 4.02
CA ASN A 227 19.81 4.15 4.58
C ASN A 227 18.47 3.63 4.02
N VAL A 228 18.49 2.73 3.03
CA VAL A 228 17.28 2.16 2.42
C VAL A 228 17.42 0.64 2.38
N GLN A 229 16.64 -0.06 3.20
CA GLN A 229 16.64 -1.53 3.31
C GLN A 229 15.26 -2.02 3.73
N PRO A 230 14.86 -3.24 3.34
CA PRO A 230 13.55 -3.76 3.70
C PRO A 230 13.53 -4.29 5.14
N VAL A 231 12.38 -4.21 5.80
CA VAL A 231 12.10 -4.91 7.07
C VAL A 231 11.60 -6.32 6.82
N CYS A 232 11.84 -7.25 7.74
CA CYS A 232 11.26 -8.59 7.62
C CYS A 232 9.76 -8.57 7.88
N LEU A 233 9.04 -9.46 7.20
CA LEU A 233 7.65 -9.75 7.49
C LEU A 233 7.54 -10.96 8.43
N PRO A 234 6.59 -10.96 9.39
CA PRO A 234 6.32 -12.10 10.25
C PRO A 234 5.69 -13.25 9.46
N ASN A 235 5.72 -14.49 9.98
CA ASN A 235 4.94 -15.57 9.37
C ASN A 235 3.44 -15.35 9.60
N GLN A 236 2.61 -16.12 8.91
CA GLN A 236 1.17 -16.05 9.10
C GLN A 236 0.79 -16.42 10.53
N GLY A 237 0.02 -15.55 11.17
CA GLY A 237 -0.42 -15.72 12.55
C GLY A 237 0.56 -15.24 13.61
N ASP A 238 1.84 -15.07 13.27
CA ASP A 238 2.88 -14.70 14.23
C ASP A 238 2.61 -13.33 14.86
N SER A 239 2.81 -13.27 16.17
CA SER A 239 2.70 -12.06 16.97
C SER A 239 3.76 -12.08 18.07
N PRO A 240 4.33 -10.93 18.45
CA PRO A 240 5.22 -10.85 19.59
C PRO A 240 4.46 -11.23 20.87
N GLN A 241 5.19 -11.81 21.83
CA GLN A 241 4.63 -12.16 23.14
C GLN A 241 4.26 -10.89 23.93
N VAL A 242 3.23 -10.98 24.78
CA VAL A 242 2.91 -9.91 25.73
C VAL A 242 4.12 -9.61 26.61
N GLY A 243 4.41 -8.34 26.86
CA GLY A 243 5.61 -7.92 27.58
C GLY A 243 6.86 -7.74 26.71
N SER A 244 6.84 -8.18 25.44
CA SER A 244 7.95 -7.92 24.52
C SER A 244 8.11 -6.43 24.25
N LYS A 245 9.36 -5.96 24.14
CA LYS A 245 9.69 -4.58 23.77
C LYS A 245 9.90 -4.49 22.27
N CYS A 246 9.21 -3.55 21.64
CA CYS A 246 9.29 -3.28 20.21
C CYS A 246 9.33 -1.76 19.99
N TYR A 247 9.66 -1.33 18.78
CA TYR A 247 9.89 0.07 18.46
C TYR A 247 8.88 0.59 17.44
N LEU A 248 8.27 1.72 17.76
CA LEU A 248 7.56 2.59 16.83
C LEU A 248 8.54 3.66 16.35
N THR A 249 8.55 3.95 15.05
CA THR A 249 9.30 5.10 14.51
C THR A 249 8.42 5.95 13.61
N GLY A 250 8.70 7.25 13.56
CA GLY A 250 7.94 8.17 12.74
C GLY A 250 8.27 9.64 12.95
N TRP A 251 7.63 10.47 12.14
CA TRP A 251 7.69 11.94 12.22
C TRP A 251 6.36 12.52 12.72
N GLY A 252 5.56 11.72 13.43
CA GLY A 252 4.35 12.19 14.06
C GLY A 252 4.59 13.29 15.08
N LYS A 253 3.50 13.87 15.59
CA LYS A 253 3.61 14.90 16.63
C LYS A 253 4.13 14.27 17.93
N MET A 254 4.98 14.98 18.66
CA MET A 254 5.40 14.55 19.99
C MET A 254 4.43 15.02 21.10
N THR A 255 3.60 16.02 20.80
CA THR A 255 2.59 16.58 21.71
C THR A 255 1.33 16.95 20.94
N HIS A 256 0.19 16.98 21.63
CA HIS A 256 -1.08 17.46 21.09
C HIS A 256 -1.67 18.56 21.99
N PRO A 257 -2.01 19.75 21.44
CA PRO A 257 -1.79 20.17 20.05
C PRO A 257 -0.30 20.36 19.73
N GLY A 258 0.06 20.29 18.45
CA GLY A 258 1.45 20.37 17.99
C GLY A 258 1.60 20.07 16.50
N PHE A 259 2.82 20.21 15.99
CA PHE A 259 3.20 19.88 14.62
C PHE A 259 4.02 18.59 14.55
N SER A 260 4.00 17.95 13.38
CA SER A 260 4.91 16.83 13.08
C SER A 260 6.36 17.30 13.15
N VAL A 261 7.22 16.46 13.70
CA VAL A 261 8.65 16.77 13.83
C VAL A 261 9.40 16.52 12.53
N ASN A 262 10.62 17.06 12.43
CA ASN A 262 11.45 16.92 11.24
C ASN A 262 12.47 15.78 11.38
N ILE A 263 13.03 15.61 12.58
CA ILE A 263 13.96 14.52 12.88
C ILE A 263 13.15 13.27 13.23
N LEU A 264 13.49 12.15 12.59
CA LEU A 264 12.83 10.86 12.83
C LEU A 264 12.93 10.49 14.31
N GLN A 265 11.79 10.18 14.92
CA GLN A 265 11.72 9.73 16.31
C GLN A 265 11.66 8.22 16.40
N GLN A 266 12.11 7.68 17.52
CA GLN A 266 11.93 6.28 17.89
C GLN A 266 11.36 6.18 19.30
N LEU A 267 10.41 5.28 19.52
CA LEU A 267 9.75 5.05 20.80
C LEU A 267 9.67 3.55 21.09
N ALA A 268 10.28 3.13 22.20
CA ALA A 268 10.12 1.77 22.72
C ALA A 268 8.75 1.63 23.39
N LEU A 269 7.97 0.64 22.96
CA LEU A 269 6.68 0.28 23.56
C LEU A 269 6.67 -1.20 23.91
N THR A 270 5.92 -1.54 24.94
CA THR A 270 5.74 -2.91 25.42
C THR A 270 4.40 -3.45 24.94
N ILE A 271 4.41 -4.64 24.37
CA ILE A 271 3.21 -5.34 23.89
C ILE A 271 2.25 -5.58 25.04
N GLN A 272 0.99 -5.20 24.84
CA GLN A 272 -0.08 -5.34 25.81
C GLN A 272 -0.99 -6.51 25.46
N SER A 273 -1.60 -7.13 26.47
CA SER A 273 -2.60 -8.17 26.25
C SER A 273 -3.85 -7.59 25.57
N LYS A 274 -4.58 -8.42 24.83
CA LYS A 274 -5.85 -8.02 24.22
C LYS A 274 -6.86 -7.53 25.28
N GLN A 275 -6.87 -8.15 26.46
CA GLN A 275 -7.71 -7.74 27.57
C GLN A 275 -7.34 -6.35 28.07
N ALA A 276 -6.06 -6.08 28.32
CA ALA A 276 -5.59 -4.76 28.75
C ALA A 276 -5.90 -3.70 27.69
N CYS A 277 -5.70 -4.01 26.41
CA CYS A 277 -6.04 -3.11 25.33
C CYS A 277 -7.55 -2.84 25.25
N THR A 278 -8.40 -3.87 25.39
CA THR A 278 -9.86 -3.70 25.43
C THR A 278 -10.32 -2.92 26.67
N ALA A 279 -9.60 -3.06 27.78
CA ALA A 279 -9.84 -2.30 29.00
C ALA A 279 -9.50 -0.82 28.80
N LYS A 280 -8.40 -0.51 28.10
CA LYS A 280 -7.93 0.86 27.90
C LYS A 280 -8.63 1.58 26.75
N ASN A 281 -8.73 0.93 25.59
CA ASN A 281 -9.22 1.53 24.35
C ASN A 281 -10.73 1.30 24.21
N LYS A 282 -11.55 2.17 24.82
CA LYS A 282 -13.02 2.04 24.84
C LYS A 282 -13.75 2.53 23.59
N VAL A 283 -13.07 3.25 22.71
CA VAL A 283 -13.69 3.92 21.54
C VAL A 283 -14.18 2.93 20.49
N THR A 284 -13.44 1.85 20.23
CA THR A 284 -13.83 0.80 19.28
C THR A 284 -13.37 -0.57 19.77
N PRO A 285 -14.13 -1.67 19.50
CA PRO A 285 -13.74 -3.00 19.93
C PRO A 285 -12.38 -3.45 19.37
N ILE A 286 -11.51 -3.97 20.24
CA ILE A 286 -10.22 -4.55 19.84
C ILE A 286 -10.43 -5.94 19.24
N THR A 287 -10.07 -6.10 17.97
CA THR A 287 -10.20 -7.36 17.23
C THR A 287 -8.90 -8.17 17.25
N ASN A 288 -8.94 -9.42 16.73
CA ASN A 288 -7.73 -10.24 16.58
C ASN A 288 -6.77 -9.69 15.52
N GLN A 289 -7.27 -8.79 14.67
CA GLN A 289 -6.51 -8.09 13.64
C GLN A 289 -5.70 -6.92 14.17
N MET A 290 -5.84 -6.62 15.46
CA MET A 290 -5.19 -5.50 16.12
C MET A 290 -4.13 -5.99 17.10
N LEU A 291 -3.02 -5.26 17.19
CA LEU A 291 -2.00 -5.39 18.21
C LEU A 291 -1.95 -4.07 18.99
N CYS A 292 -1.69 -4.13 20.29
CA CYS A 292 -1.57 -2.93 21.10
C CYS A 292 -0.25 -2.91 21.84
N ALA A 293 0.32 -1.71 21.95
CA ALA A 293 1.51 -1.49 22.74
C ALA A 293 1.39 -0.17 23.50
N ALA A 294 2.06 -0.12 24.64
CA ALA A 294 2.06 1.03 25.52
C ALA A 294 3.45 1.26 26.09
N ASN A 295 3.78 2.51 26.38
CA ASN A 295 4.96 2.81 27.18
C ASN A 295 4.67 2.36 28.61
N THR A 296 5.55 1.53 29.18
CA THR A 296 5.43 1.07 30.57
C THR A 296 5.77 2.18 31.57
N ASP A 297 6.53 3.19 31.14
CA ASP A 297 6.70 4.43 31.89
C ASP A 297 5.57 5.40 31.55
N VAL A 298 4.48 5.32 32.31
CA VAL A 298 3.31 6.21 32.16
C VAL A 298 3.61 7.66 32.52
N SER A 299 4.71 7.95 33.21
CA SER A 299 5.10 9.32 33.57
C SER A 299 5.58 10.12 32.35
N ALA A 300 6.18 9.43 31.36
CA ALA A 300 6.63 10.02 30.11
C ALA A 300 5.46 10.47 29.20
N ASN A 301 4.25 9.93 29.40
CA ASN A 301 3.06 10.18 28.56
C ASN A 301 3.30 10.04 27.04
N GLN A 302 4.07 9.05 26.62
CA GLN A 302 4.42 8.85 25.20
C GLN A 302 3.58 7.75 24.56
N SER A 303 3.06 8.04 23.37
CA SER A 303 2.29 7.12 22.53
C SER A 303 2.51 7.45 21.05
N GLY A 304 2.12 6.55 20.16
CA GLY A 304 2.01 6.88 18.72
C GLY A 304 0.97 7.98 18.50
N CYS A 305 1.26 8.91 17.60
CA CYS A 305 0.49 10.13 17.42
C CYS A 305 0.19 10.42 15.94
N HIS A 306 -0.52 11.51 15.68
CA HIS A 306 -0.83 11.98 14.33
C HIS A 306 0.44 12.13 13.49
N GLY A 307 0.46 11.51 12.31
CA GLY A 307 1.62 11.46 11.40
C GLY A 307 2.45 10.18 11.53
N ASP A 308 2.31 9.41 12.61
CA ASP A 308 2.92 8.07 12.73
C ASP A 308 2.08 7.00 12.01
N SER A 309 0.83 7.30 11.68
CA SER A 309 -0.10 6.42 10.95
C SER A 309 0.56 5.68 9.79
N GLY A 310 0.37 4.36 9.73
CA GLY A 310 0.99 3.47 8.76
C GLY A 310 2.46 3.15 9.01
N GLY A 311 3.14 3.88 9.89
CA GLY A 311 4.54 3.67 10.25
C GLY A 311 4.83 2.31 10.89
N PRO A 312 6.10 1.91 10.92
CA PRO A 312 6.53 0.60 11.39
C PRO A 312 6.35 0.45 12.91
N PHE A 313 5.96 -0.74 13.31
CA PHE A 313 6.15 -1.25 14.65
C PHE A 313 6.90 -2.57 14.61
N VAL A 314 8.17 -2.55 15.01
CA VAL A 314 9.15 -3.60 14.75
C VAL A 314 9.74 -4.17 16.02
N CYS A 315 9.95 -5.49 16.02
CA CYS A 315 10.56 -6.21 17.15
C CYS A 315 11.85 -6.88 16.68
N GLN A 316 12.85 -6.92 17.56
CA GLN A 316 14.11 -7.57 17.27
C GLN A 316 14.00 -9.08 17.55
N ASN A 317 14.43 -9.90 16.59
CA ASN A 317 14.54 -11.34 16.72
C ASN A 317 15.83 -11.73 17.45
N SER A 318 15.93 -12.99 17.88
CA SER A 318 17.12 -13.54 18.56
C SER A 318 18.39 -13.50 17.69
N ASP A 319 18.25 -13.58 16.37
CA ASP A 319 19.36 -13.48 15.39
C ASP A 319 19.79 -12.02 15.10
N GLY A 320 19.18 -11.05 15.78
CA GLY A 320 19.44 -9.62 15.63
C GLY A 320 18.68 -8.93 14.50
N SER A 321 17.97 -9.67 13.63
CA SER A 321 17.12 -9.09 12.59
C SER A 321 15.84 -8.47 13.16
N TRP A 322 15.18 -7.61 12.39
CA TRP A 322 13.98 -6.89 12.79
C TRP A 322 12.77 -7.26 11.94
N THR A 323 11.66 -7.56 12.61
CA THR A 323 10.39 -7.98 11.98
C THR A 323 9.29 -6.95 12.21
N LEU A 324 8.52 -6.63 11.16
CA LEU A 324 7.37 -5.72 11.17
C LEU A 324 6.12 -6.42 11.72
N HIS A 325 5.82 -6.20 12.99
CA HIS A 325 4.64 -6.80 13.63
C HIS A 325 3.40 -5.90 13.62
N GLY A 326 3.57 -4.61 13.42
CA GLY A 326 2.46 -3.66 13.37
C GLY A 326 2.65 -2.54 12.33
N ALA A 327 1.53 -2.05 11.80
CA ALA A 327 1.43 -0.76 11.14
C ALA A 327 0.56 0.17 11.99
N VAL A 328 1.02 1.38 12.33
CA VAL A 328 0.29 2.29 13.23
C VAL A 328 -1.11 2.58 12.68
N SER A 329 -2.14 2.40 13.50
CA SER A 329 -3.53 2.53 13.05
C SER A 329 -4.26 3.66 13.78
N TRP A 330 -4.44 3.54 15.09
CA TRP A 330 -5.14 4.56 15.90
C TRP A 330 -4.69 4.50 17.36
N GLY A 331 -5.12 5.47 18.15
CA GLY A 331 -4.78 5.58 19.57
C GLY A 331 -5.55 6.73 20.20
N SER A 332 -4.95 7.36 21.21
CA SER A 332 -5.53 8.58 21.79
C SER A 332 -5.56 9.70 20.73
N PRO A 333 -6.69 10.42 20.57
CA PRO A 333 -6.75 11.59 19.70
C PRO A 333 -5.84 12.73 20.19
N ARG A 334 -5.51 12.72 21.49
CA ARG A 334 -4.63 13.70 22.15
C ARG A 334 -3.21 13.16 22.37
N CYS A 335 -2.87 12.01 21.77
CA CYS A 335 -1.56 11.38 21.89
C CYS A 335 -1.15 11.10 23.35
N ASP A 336 -2.14 10.85 24.20
CA ASP A 336 -1.99 10.61 25.63
C ASP A 336 -2.19 9.12 25.94
N ILE A 337 -1.15 8.48 26.49
CA ILE A 337 -1.17 7.04 26.81
C ILE A 337 -2.14 6.72 27.96
N LYS A 338 -2.45 7.70 28.82
CA LYS A 338 -3.42 7.57 29.91
C LYS A 338 -4.85 7.51 29.38
N GLU A 339 -5.10 7.91 28.14
CA GLU A 339 -6.42 7.75 27.51
C GLU A 339 -6.56 6.43 26.78
N ALA A 340 -5.58 6.09 25.94
CA ALA A 340 -5.65 4.93 25.07
C ALA A 340 -4.25 4.43 24.72
N PHE A 341 -4.09 3.12 24.58
CA PHE A 341 -2.87 2.55 24.03
C PHE A 341 -2.78 2.80 22.53
N THR A 342 -1.56 2.76 21.98
CA THR A 342 -1.36 2.78 20.53
C THR A 342 -1.76 1.43 19.96
N VAL A 343 -2.62 1.46 18.95
CA VAL A 343 -3.16 0.29 18.25
C VAL A 343 -2.59 0.24 16.85
N PHE A 344 -2.19 -0.97 16.46
CA PHE A 344 -1.56 -1.28 15.19
C PHE A 344 -2.39 -2.33 14.46
N ALA A 345 -2.41 -2.28 13.12
CA ALA A 345 -2.81 -3.44 12.35
C ALA A 345 -1.77 -4.56 12.55
N ARG A 346 -2.21 -5.74 12.99
CA ARG A 346 -1.33 -6.88 13.34
C ARG A 346 -0.84 -7.57 12.06
N VAL A 347 0.35 -7.21 11.58
CA VAL A 347 0.86 -7.60 10.26
C VAL A 347 0.90 -9.12 10.05
N GLY A 348 1.20 -9.91 11.08
CA GLY A 348 1.18 -11.38 10.99
C GLY A 348 -0.18 -11.97 10.57
N GLN A 349 -1.29 -11.29 10.87
CA GLN A 349 -2.61 -11.73 10.42
C GLN A 349 -2.86 -11.47 8.93
N TYR A 350 -2.05 -10.62 8.32
CA TYR A 350 -2.14 -10.20 6.92
C TYR A 350 -1.06 -10.79 6.04
N ARG A 351 -0.17 -11.65 6.56
CA ARG A 351 0.97 -12.17 5.81
C ARG A 351 0.57 -12.80 4.47
N HIS A 352 -0.42 -13.70 4.48
CA HIS A 352 -0.93 -14.30 3.25
C HIS A 352 -1.55 -13.28 2.30
N TRP A 353 -2.34 -12.34 2.81
CA TRP A 353 -2.94 -11.26 2.01
C TRP A 353 -1.86 -10.39 1.35
N ILE A 354 -0.79 -10.06 2.08
CA ILE A 354 0.35 -9.30 1.57
C ILE A 354 1.02 -10.06 0.43
N GLU A 355 1.39 -11.32 0.64
CA GLU A 355 2.07 -12.13 -0.37
C GLU A 355 1.24 -12.37 -1.62
N GLN A 356 -0.05 -12.65 -1.45
CA GLN A 356 -0.97 -12.86 -2.56
C GLN A 356 -1.04 -11.62 -3.45
N ASN A 357 -1.18 -10.43 -2.86
CA ASN A 357 -1.20 -9.18 -3.61
C ASN A 357 0.14 -8.86 -4.27
N MET A 358 1.27 -9.07 -3.59
CA MET A 358 2.58 -8.85 -4.21
C MET A 358 2.81 -9.78 -5.41
N LYS A 359 2.52 -11.08 -5.26
CA LYS A 359 2.62 -12.06 -6.35
C LYS A 359 1.70 -11.69 -7.52
N TRP A 360 0.49 -11.23 -7.21
CA TRP A 360 -0.50 -10.87 -8.20
C TRP A 360 -0.08 -9.68 -9.07
N PHE A 361 0.39 -8.60 -8.45
CA PHE A 361 0.72 -7.36 -9.16
C PHE A 361 2.17 -7.28 -9.64
N ASN A 362 2.99 -8.31 -9.42
CA ASN A 362 4.33 -8.41 -10.00
C ASN A 362 4.36 -9.15 -11.35
N GLN A 363 3.25 -9.79 -11.74
CA GLN A 363 3.01 -10.28 -13.10
C GLN A 363 2.60 -9.12 -14.00
#